data_AF-A0A522ZKH6-F1
#
_entry.id   AF-A0A522ZKH6-F1
#
_cell.length_a   1.000
_cell.length_b   1.000
_cell.length_c   1.000
_cell.angle_alpha   90.00
_cell.angle_beta   90.00
_cell.angle_gamma   90.00
#
_symmetry.space_group_name_H-M   'P 1'
#
loop_
_entity.id
_entity.type
_entity.pdbx_description
1 polymer ?
#
loop_
_entity_poly.entity_id
_entity_poly.type
_entity_poly.pdbx_seq_one_letter_code
_entity_poly.pdbx_strand_id
1 'polypeptide(L)'
;MVSIANSKPGAALSDEIASLLLSQIDSWRREAPVIADGFPSAPSHIDKLPAMSGIVHLQCDLALREPRLMLRGEKTARKWTPGLPSERDQRLDDLLIKGRTTPRFMEVDNNGSVEMLAQRARTLAQWAKSFD
;
A
#
# COMPACT_ATOMS: atom_id res chain seq x y z
N MET A 1 -24.09 -10.06 2.77
CA MET A 1 -22.93 -10.57 2.00
C MET A 1 -21.98 -9.40 1.80
N VAL A 2 -20.88 -9.34 2.55
CA VAL A 2 -19.92 -8.23 2.47
C VAL A 2 -19.01 -8.50 1.27
N SER A 3 -19.10 -7.63 0.25
CA SER A 3 -18.23 -7.70 -0.92
C SER A 3 -17.23 -6.55 -0.85
N ILE A 4 -15.95 -6.85 -1.07
CA ILE A 4 -14.87 -5.85 -1.17
C ILE A 4 -15.21 -4.81 -2.26
N ALA A 5 -15.98 -5.21 -3.29
CA ALA A 5 -16.42 -4.35 -4.38
C ALA A 5 -17.34 -3.19 -3.96
N ASN A 6 -17.95 -3.24 -2.76
CA ASN A 6 -18.84 -2.20 -2.26
C ASN A 6 -18.11 -1.13 -1.41
N SER A 7 -16.79 -1.23 -1.26
CA SER A 7 -16.02 -0.23 -0.51
C SER A 7 -15.92 1.10 -1.28
N LYS A 8 -16.17 2.23 -0.59
CA LYS A 8 -16.09 3.56 -1.20
C LYS A 8 -14.64 3.84 -1.63
N PRO A 9 -14.38 4.21 -2.91
CA PRO A 9 -13.04 4.55 -3.34
C PRO A 9 -12.46 5.69 -2.49
N GLY A 10 -11.27 5.47 -1.94
CA GLY A 10 -10.57 6.49 -1.15
C GLY A 10 -10.89 6.48 0.35
N ALA A 11 -11.85 5.68 0.80
CA ALA A 11 -12.08 5.41 2.22
C ALA A 11 -11.10 4.34 2.74
N ALA A 12 -10.85 4.34 4.05
CA ALA A 12 -10.20 3.22 4.71
C ALA A 12 -11.11 1.98 4.64
N LEU A 13 -10.51 0.78 4.55
CA LEU A 13 -11.30 -0.45 4.66
C LEU A 13 -11.78 -0.58 6.10
N SER A 14 -12.99 -1.12 6.30
CA SER A 14 -13.43 -1.48 7.64
C SER A 14 -12.64 -2.69 8.15
N ASP A 15 -12.59 -2.84 9.46
CA ASP A 15 -11.90 -3.94 10.13
C ASP A 15 -12.45 -5.33 9.73
N GLU A 16 -13.74 -5.43 9.42
CA GLU A 16 -14.39 -6.64 8.93
C GLU A 16 -13.94 -6.98 7.51
N ILE A 17 -13.89 -5.97 6.62
CA ILE A 17 -13.40 -6.14 5.25
C ILE A 17 -11.90 -6.49 5.25
N ALA A 18 -11.12 -5.85 6.12
CA ALA A 18 -9.71 -6.18 6.31
C ALA A 18 -9.53 -7.64 6.74
N SER A 19 -10.37 -8.14 7.65
CA SER A 19 -10.31 -9.54 8.10
C SER A 19 -10.64 -10.52 6.97
N LEU A 20 -11.62 -10.20 6.12
CA LEU A 20 -11.94 -11.00 4.93
C LEU A 20 -10.81 -11.01 3.91
N LEU A 21 -10.21 -9.84 3.64
CA LEU A 21 -9.06 -9.72 2.75
C LEU A 21 -7.87 -10.54 3.27
N LEU A 22 -7.57 -10.46 4.56
CA LEU A 22 -6.50 -11.22 5.20
C LEU A 22 -6.74 -12.73 5.12
N SER A 23 -7.97 -13.20 5.31
CA SER A 23 -8.32 -14.61 5.12
C SER A 23 -8.06 -15.09 3.69
N GLN A 24 -8.35 -14.24 2.69
CA GLN A 24 -8.07 -14.55 1.30
C GLN A 24 -6.57 -14.55 0.98
N ILE A 25 -5.82 -13.57 1.48
CA ILE A 25 -4.35 -13.51 1.38
C ILE A 25 -3.73 -14.77 1.98
N ASP A 26 -4.24 -15.23 3.12
CA ASP A 26 -3.76 -16.43 3.80
C ASP A 26 -3.96 -17.71 3.00
N SER A 27 -5.00 -17.76 2.17
CA SER A 27 -5.21 -18.85 1.21
C SER A 27 -4.20 -18.77 0.07
N TRP A 28 -4.04 -17.59 -0.56
CA TRP A 28 -3.17 -17.42 -1.73
C TRP A 28 -1.69 -17.56 -1.42
N ARG A 29 -1.25 -17.14 -0.23
CA ARG A 29 0.17 -17.21 0.16
C ARG A 29 0.72 -18.63 0.26
N ARG A 30 -0.16 -19.64 0.31
CA ARG A 30 0.23 -21.06 0.28
C ARG A 30 0.77 -21.48 -1.09
N GLU A 31 0.41 -20.75 -2.14
CA GLU A 31 0.77 -21.07 -3.52
C GLU A 31 1.85 -20.12 -4.05
N ALA A 32 1.79 -18.84 -3.71
CA ALA A 32 2.76 -17.83 -4.15
C ALA A 32 2.82 -16.62 -3.21
N PRO A 33 3.93 -15.85 -3.17
CA PRO A 33 3.99 -14.59 -2.46
C PRO A 33 2.89 -13.61 -2.91
N VAL A 34 2.25 -12.92 -1.96
CA VAL A 34 1.14 -11.99 -2.22
C VAL A 34 1.56 -10.56 -1.91
N ILE A 35 1.28 -9.65 -2.83
CA ILE A 35 1.44 -8.20 -2.63
C ILE A 35 0.04 -7.58 -2.59
N ALA A 36 -0.26 -6.84 -1.52
CA ALA A 36 -1.51 -6.11 -1.38
C ALA A 36 -1.24 -4.60 -1.53
N ASP A 37 -1.63 -4.02 -2.66
CA ASP A 37 -1.52 -2.57 -2.89
C ASP A 37 -2.63 -1.81 -2.16
N GLY A 38 -2.25 -0.76 -1.42
CA GLY A 38 -3.18 0.06 -0.65
C GLY A 38 -3.69 -0.58 0.65
N PHE A 39 -3.07 -1.68 1.11
CA PHE A 39 -3.32 -2.30 2.39
C PHE A 39 -1.99 -2.50 3.16
N PRO A 40 -1.92 -2.27 4.48
CA PRO A 40 -2.99 -1.82 5.38
C PRO A 40 -3.47 -0.38 5.07
N SER A 41 -4.69 -0.06 5.48
CA SER A 41 -5.32 1.26 5.27
C SER A 41 -5.77 1.94 6.56
N ALA A 42 -5.58 1.28 7.71
CA ALA A 42 -5.78 1.83 9.04
C ALA A 42 -4.80 1.16 10.03
N PRO A 43 -4.42 1.83 11.14
CA PRO A 43 -3.50 1.26 12.14
C PRO A 43 -3.96 -0.08 12.71
N SER A 44 -5.27 -0.26 12.95
CA SER A 44 -5.87 -1.51 13.46
C SER A 44 -5.62 -2.71 12.56
N HIS A 45 -5.37 -2.50 11.26
CA HIS A 45 -5.10 -3.59 10.33
C HIS A 45 -3.69 -4.15 10.51
N ILE A 46 -2.75 -3.34 10.99
CA ILE A 46 -1.36 -3.76 11.22
C ILE A 46 -1.32 -4.85 12.29
N ASP A 47 -2.13 -4.72 13.34
CA ASP A 47 -2.21 -5.70 14.43
C ASP A 47 -2.78 -7.06 13.96
N LYS A 48 -3.43 -7.09 12.79
CA LYS A 48 -4.02 -8.29 12.19
C LYS A 48 -3.15 -8.91 11.11
N LEU A 49 -2.03 -8.27 10.75
CA LEU A 49 -1.16 -8.79 9.69
C LEU A 49 -0.65 -10.19 10.06
N PRO A 50 -0.62 -11.13 9.10
CA PRO A 50 -0.05 -12.43 9.33
C PRO A 50 1.39 -12.34 9.84
N ALA A 51 1.79 -13.34 10.63
CA ALA A 51 3.19 -13.52 10.94
C ALA A 51 4.00 -13.52 9.64
N MET A 52 5.16 -12.88 9.69
CA MET A 52 6.09 -12.70 8.59
C MET A 52 5.75 -11.64 7.53
N SER A 53 4.60 -10.96 7.60
CA SER A 53 4.29 -9.86 6.67
C SER A 53 5.28 -8.70 6.77
N GLY A 54 5.63 -8.13 5.61
CA GLY A 54 6.38 -6.89 5.50
C GLY A 54 5.48 -5.73 5.06
N ILE A 55 5.78 -4.52 5.55
CA ILE A 55 5.13 -3.28 5.12
C ILE A 55 6.14 -2.46 4.32
N VAL A 56 5.72 -2.03 3.14
CA VAL A 56 6.54 -1.17 2.26
C VAL A 56 5.86 0.18 2.13
N HIS A 57 6.55 1.24 2.53
CA HIS A 57 6.12 2.61 2.32
C HIS A 57 6.84 3.21 1.11
N LEU A 58 6.09 3.47 0.04
CA LEU A 58 6.59 4.12 -1.16
C LEU A 58 6.47 5.65 -1.03
N GLN A 59 7.61 6.32 -0.90
CA GLN A 59 7.70 7.78 -0.81
C GLN A 59 7.87 8.39 -2.19
N CYS A 60 7.22 9.51 -2.47
CA CYS A 60 7.40 10.24 -3.71
C CYS A 60 7.16 11.73 -3.46
N ASP A 61 8.03 12.56 -4.02
CA ASP A 61 7.93 14.00 -3.90
C ASP A 61 6.63 14.48 -4.53
N LEU A 62 5.96 15.43 -3.88
CA LEU A 62 4.68 15.97 -4.36
C LEU A 62 4.80 16.50 -5.79
N ALA A 63 5.91 17.19 -6.10
CA ALA A 63 6.22 17.73 -7.42
C ALA A 63 6.29 16.67 -8.53
N LEU A 64 6.59 15.41 -8.18
CA LEU A 64 6.57 14.27 -9.12
C LEU A 64 5.25 13.50 -9.06
N ARG A 65 4.63 13.40 -7.88
CA ARG A 65 3.36 12.69 -7.67
C ARG A 65 2.21 13.37 -8.41
N GLU A 66 2.05 14.69 -8.32
CA GLU A 66 0.90 15.38 -8.90
C GLU A 66 0.85 15.28 -10.43
N PRO A 67 1.94 15.53 -11.19
CA PRO A 67 1.92 15.37 -12.65
C PRO A 67 1.58 13.93 -13.07
N ARG A 68 2.10 12.93 -12.34
CA ARG A 68 1.79 11.51 -12.60
C ARG A 68 0.30 11.22 -12.38
N LEU A 69 -0.29 11.77 -11.32
CA LEU A 69 -1.72 11.61 -11.02
C LEU A 69 -2.62 12.33 -12.02
N MET A 70 -2.24 13.54 -12.47
CA MET A 70 -2.96 14.26 -13.52
C MET A 70 -2.94 13.47 -14.84
N LEU A 71 -1.76 13.04 -15.31
CA LEU A 71 -1.63 12.22 -16.51
C LEU A 71 -2.45 10.92 -16.42
N ARG A 72 -2.52 10.31 -15.23
CA ARG A 72 -3.37 9.12 -15.02
C ARG A 72 -4.85 9.48 -15.07
N GLY A 73 -5.26 10.61 -14.49
CA GLY A 73 -6.63 11.10 -14.50
C GLY A 73 -7.13 11.46 -15.90
N GLU A 74 -6.25 11.91 -16.80
CA GLU A 74 -6.57 12.16 -18.21
C GLU A 74 -6.78 10.86 -19.00
N LYS A 75 -6.00 9.81 -18.67
CA LYS A 75 -6.00 8.54 -19.41
C LYS A 75 -6.99 7.50 -18.88
N THR A 76 -7.58 7.73 -17.71
CA THR A 76 -8.44 6.72 -17.05
C THR A 76 -9.76 7.32 -16.60
N ALA A 77 -10.78 6.48 -16.39
CA ALA A 77 -12.06 6.90 -15.85
C ALA A 77 -11.98 7.43 -14.40
N ARG A 78 -10.84 7.19 -13.72
CA ARG A 78 -10.61 7.61 -12.34
C ARG A 78 -10.03 9.02 -12.32
N LYS A 79 -10.92 10.02 -12.37
CA LYS A 79 -10.55 11.42 -12.22
C LYS A 79 -9.86 11.64 -10.86
N TRP A 80 -8.74 12.34 -10.90
CA TRP A 80 -8.04 12.82 -9.71
C TRP A 80 -8.12 14.35 -9.67
N THR A 81 -8.44 14.90 -8.51
CA THR A 81 -8.55 16.35 -8.30
C THR A 81 -7.37 16.81 -7.45
N PRO A 82 -6.49 17.70 -7.98
CA PRO A 82 -5.40 18.26 -7.20
C PRO A 82 -5.89 18.90 -5.90
N GLY A 83 -5.14 18.69 -4.81
CA GLY A 83 -5.43 19.29 -3.51
C GLY A 83 -6.65 18.74 -2.77
N LEU A 84 -7.36 17.72 -3.30
CA LEU A 84 -8.47 17.09 -2.57
C LEU A 84 -7.92 15.98 -1.65
N PRO A 85 -7.86 16.19 -0.31
CA PRO A 85 -7.37 15.17 0.60
C PRO A 85 -8.33 13.99 0.64
N SER A 86 -7.82 12.76 0.55
CA SER A 86 -8.62 11.56 0.84
C SER A 86 -8.55 11.19 2.33
N GLU A 87 -9.55 10.47 2.82
CA GLU A 87 -9.52 9.91 4.19
C GLU A 87 -8.26 9.05 4.43
N ARG A 88 -7.75 8.40 3.38
CA ARG A 88 -6.50 7.64 3.43
C ARG A 88 -5.27 8.54 3.61
N ASP A 89 -5.24 9.71 2.96
CA ASP A 89 -4.11 10.65 3.12
C ASP A 89 -4.10 11.21 4.56
N GLN A 90 -5.27 11.50 5.13
CA GLN A 90 -5.40 12.00 6.51
C GLN A 90 -4.94 11.00 7.57
N ARG A 91 -5.08 9.69 7.29
CA ARG A 91 -4.71 8.61 8.21
C ARG A 91 -3.33 8.03 7.97
N LEU A 92 -2.62 8.50 6.94
CA LEU A 92 -1.35 7.93 6.53
C LEU A 92 -0.30 8.09 7.65
N ASP A 93 -0.24 9.24 8.31
CA ASP A 93 0.73 9.49 9.37
C ASP A 93 0.57 8.51 10.54
N ASP A 94 -0.66 8.30 11.02
CA ASP A 94 -0.96 7.32 12.07
C ASP A 94 -0.59 5.89 11.65
N LEU A 95 -0.88 5.54 10.39
CA LEU A 95 -0.53 4.24 9.82
C LEU A 95 0.99 4.05 9.77
N LEU A 96 1.75 5.07 9.37
CA LEU A 96 3.21 5.02 9.30
C LEU A 96 3.85 4.98 10.68
N ILE A 97 3.31 5.71 11.67
CA ILE A 97 3.77 5.64 13.06
C ILE A 97 3.68 4.21 13.57
N LYS A 98 2.51 3.56 13.39
CA LYS A 98 2.32 2.16 13.78
C LYS A 98 3.12 1.20 12.90
N GLY A 99 3.22 1.45 11.59
CA GLY A 99 3.95 0.60 10.66
C GLY A 99 5.43 0.50 10.98
N ARG A 100 6.05 1.62 11.38
CA ARG A 100 7.46 1.67 11.79
C ARG A 100 7.77 0.89 13.06
N THR A 101 6.77 0.55 13.88
CA THR A 101 6.98 -0.34 15.03
C THR A 101 7.04 -1.82 14.63
N THR A 102 6.74 -2.15 13.37
CA THR A 102 6.85 -3.53 12.88
C THR A 102 8.31 -3.85 12.56
N PRO A 103 8.77 -5.09 12.82
CA PRO A 103 10.15 -5.47 12.54
C PRO A 103 10.48 -5.54 11.03
N ARG A 104 9.46 -5.44 10.16
CA ARG A 104 9.59 -5.61 8.70
C ARG A 104 8.98 -4.45 7.97
N PHE A 105 9.42 -3.25 8.34
CA PHE A 105 9.07 -2.03 7.67
C PHE A 105 10.21 -1.57 6.75
N MET A 106 9.89 -1.21 5.51
CA MET A 106 10.85 -0.67 4.55
C MET A 106 10.30 0.60 3.92
N GLU A 107 11.11 1.65 3.90
CA GLU A 107 10.84 2.85 3.10
C GLU A 107 11.57 2.73 1.76
N VAL A 108 10.85 3.04 0.68
CA VAL A 108 11.38 3.01 -0.68
C VAL A 108 11.08 4.36 -1.33
N ASP A 109 12.14 5.05 -1.71
CA ASP A 109 12.04 6.27 -2.51
C ASP A 109 11.58 5.92 -3.95
N ASN A 110 10.52 6.55 -4.42
CA ASN A 110 9.94 6.40 -5.76
C ASN A 110 10.19 7.62 -6.67
N ASN A 111 11.21 8.42 -6.32
CA ASN A 111 11.74 9.51 -7.14
C ASN A 111 12.84 9.03 -8.10
N GLY A 112 13.26 9.87 -9.05
CA GLY A 112 14.39 9.58 -9.94
C GLY A 112 14.03 8.85 -11.23
N SER A 113 15.06 8.37 -11.94
CA SER A 113 14.94 7.76 -13.27
C SER A 113 14.41 6.32 -13.25
N VAL A 114 13.99 5.81 -14.40
CA VAL A 114 13.50 4.43 -14.52
C VAL A 114 14.55 3.41 -14.10
N GLU A 115 15.84 3.67 -14.38
CA GLU A 115 16.95 2.81 -13.99
C GLU A 115 17.12 2.76 -12.46
N MET A 116 17.00 3.92 -11.80
CA MET A 116 17.04 4.01 -10.33
C MET A 116 15.87 3.26 -9.70
N LEU A 117 14.65 3.43 -10.25
CA LEU A 117 13.46 2.72 -9.79
C LEU A 117 13.58 1.21 -10.00
N ALA A 118 14.13 0.77 -11.13
CA ALA A 118 14.41 -0.64 -11.39
C ALA A 118 15.43 -1.21 -10.40
N GLN A 119 16.45 -0.44 -10.02
CA GLN A 119 17.40 -0.85 -8.99
C GLN A 119 16.73 -1.00 -7.61
N ARG A 120 15.87 -0.05 -7.22
CA ARG A 120 15.13 -0.13 -5.96
C ARG A 120 14.14 -1.28 -5.92
N ALA A 121 13.48 -1.57 -7.04
CA ALA A 121 12.62 -2.75 -7.17
C ALA A 121 13.41 -4.05 -6.98
N ARG A 122 14.64 -4.14 -7.49
CA ARG A 122 15.53 -5.29 -7.23
C ARG A 122 15.89 -5.40 -5.74
N THR A 123 16.23 -4.29 -5.09
CA THR A 123 16.52 -4.27 -3.64
C THR A 123 15.30 -4.71 -2.84
N LEU A 124 14.10 -4.25 -3.19
CA LEU A 124 12.86 -4.66 -2.54
C LEU A 124 12.61 -6.18 -2.70
N ALA A 125 12.86 -6.72 -3.89
CA ALA A 125 12.71 -8.16 -4.14
C ALA A 125 13.72 -8.99 -3.33
N GLN A 126 14.94 -8.49 -3.12
CA GLN A 126 15.94 -9.14 -2.26
C GLN A 126 15.54 -9.07 -0.78
N TRP A 127 15.07 -7.91 -0.33
CA TRP A 127 14.55 -7.72 1.02
C TRP A 127 13.38 -8.67 1.32
N ALA A 128 12.42 -8.80 0.39
CA ALA A 128 11.29 -9.70 0.56
C ALA A 128 11.71 -11.17 0.72
N LYS A 129 12.80 -11.60 0.04
CA LYS A 129 13.36 -12.96 0.16
C LYS A 129 14.17 -13.19 1.44
N SER A 130 14.56 -12.13 2.15
CA SER A 130 15.31 -12.27 3.42
C SER A 130 14.44 -12.78 4.59
N PHE A 131 13.16 -13.01 4.33
CA PHE A 131 12.16 -13.46 5.30
C PHE A 131 11.81 -14.94 5.18
N ASP A 132 12.30 -15.63 4.15
CA ASP A 132 12.19 -17.08 3.99
C ASP A 132 13.35 -17.80 4.72
#